data_AF-A0A7V4A022-F1
#
_entry.id   AF-A0A7V4A022-F1
#
_cell.length_a   1.000
_cell.length_b   1.000
_cell.length_c   1.000
_cell.angle_alpha   90.00
_cell.angle_beta   90.00
_cell.angle_gamma   90.00
#
_symmetry.space_group_name_H-M   'P 1'
#
loop_
_entity.id
_entity.type
_entity.pdbx_description
1 polymer ?
#
loop_
_entity_poly.entity_id
_entity_poly.type
_entity_poly.pdbx_seq_one_letter_code
_entity_poly.pdbx_strand_id
1 'polypeptide(L)' 'MVLTPRPLEERDLEATVLRVFLKVIDLVGGPKALAEKKRLTWAGSLMTAAYAVVLAQEGMKGEEAIAKELG' A
#
# COMPACT_ATOMS: atom_id res chain seq x y z
N MET A 1 -0.61 -24.95 18.85
CA MET A 1 0.19 -24.71 17.64
C MET A 1 0.60 -23.25 17.67
N VAL A 2 1.88 -22.95 17.94
CA VAL A 2 2.35 -21.56 17.99
C VAL A 2 2.67 -21.15 16.56
N LEU A 3 1.91 -20.20 16.00
CA LEU A 3 2.24 -19.58 14.72
C LEU A 3 3.32 -18.54 14.99
N THR A 4 4.58 -18.90 14.79
CA THR A 4 5.66 -17.92 14.75
C THR A 4 5.42 -17.03 13.54
N PRO A 5 5.29 -15.69 13.68
CA PRO A 5 5.16 -14.81 12.51
C PRO A 5 6.44 -14.96 11.69
N ARG A 6 6.29 -15.51 10.48
CA ARG A 6 7.39 -15.52 9.50
C ARG A 6 7.51 -14.09 8.96
N PRO A 7 8.74 -13.58 8.76
CA PRO A 7 8.93 -12.36 7.99
C PRO A 7 8.21 -12.51 6.64
N LEU A 8 7.41 -11.52 6.27
CA LEU A 8 6.72 -11.52 4.98
C LEU A 8 7.77 -11.44 3.88
N GLU A 9 7.62 -12.30 2.87
CA GLU A 9 8.46 -12.20 1.68
C GLU A 9 8.09 -10.92 0.91
N GLU A 10 9.00 -10.41 0.09
CA GLU A 10 8.77 -9.21 -0.75
C GLU A 10 7.46 -9.32 -1.56
N ARG A 11 7.17 -10.52 -2.07
CA ARG A 11 5.93 -10.80 -2.81
C ARG A 11 4.68 -10.65 -1.94
N ASP A 12 4.75 -11.01 -0.66
CA ASP A 12 3.63 -10.88 0.27
C ASP A 12 3.41 -9.41 0.65
N LEU A 13 4.48 -8.63 0.77
CA LEU A 13 4.40 -7.19 0.99
C LEU A 13 3.75 -6.50 -0.22
N GLU A 14 4.18 -6.82 -1.44
CA GLU A 14 3.60 -6.28 -2.67
C GLU A 14 2.10 -6.58 -2.80
N ALA A 15 1.70 -7.83 -2.53
CA ALA A 15 0.29 -8.20 -2.49
C ALA A 15 -0.49 -7.44 -1.40
N THR A 16 0.16 -7.14 -0.27
CA THR A 16 -0.44 -6.37 0.82
C THR A 16 -0.60 -4.90 0.47
N VAL A 17 0.37 -4.29 -0.20
CA VAL A 17 0.25 -2.93 -0.75
C VAL A 17 -0.96 -2.83 -1.67
N LEU A 18 -1.13 -3.78 -2.60
CA LEU A 18 -2.29 -3.80 -3.49
C LEU A 18 -3.60 -3.91 -2.71
N ARG A 19 -3.67 -4.78 -1.70
CA ARG A 19 -4.88 -4.91 -0.86
C ARG A 19 -5.22 -3.61 -0.12
N VAL A 20 -4.21 -2.94 0.44
CA VAL A 20 -4.39 -1.64 1.11
C VAL A 20 -4.89 -0.59 0.12
N PHE A 21 -4.26 -0.49 -1.06
CA PHE A 21 -4.67 0.45 -2.09
C PHE A 21 -6.11 0.20 -2.56
N LEU A 22 -6.50 -1.06 -2.81
CA LEU A 22 -7.87 -1.40 -3.18
C LEU A 22 -8.86 -1.04 -2.07
N LYS A 23 -8.50 -1.22 -0.80
CA LYS A 23 -9.34 -0.79 0.31
C LYS A 23 -9.51 0.73 0.34
N VAL A 24 -8.46 1.48 0.03
CA VAL A 24 -8.53 2.95 -0.12
C VAL A 24 -9.46 3.32 -1.28
N ILE A 25 -9.40 2.61 -2.41
CA ILE A 25 -10.30 2.81 -3.55
C ILE A 25 -11.76 2.61 -3.14
N ASP A 26 -12.07 1.55 -2.39
CA ASP A 26 -13.42 1.32 -1.87
C ASP A 26 -13.90 2.47 -0.98
N LEU A 27 -13.03 3.01 -0.14
CA LEU A 27 -13.36 4.13 0.76
C LEU A 27 -13.65 5.44 0.02
N VAL A 28 -13.04 5.66 -1.15
CA VAL A 28 -13.26 6.87 -1.97
C VAL A 28 -14.40 6.74 -3.00
N GLY A 29 -15.22 5.69 -2.88
CA GLY A 29 -16.40 5.47 -3.73
C GLY A 29 -16.27 4.31 -4.71
N GLY A 30 -15.20 3.53 -4.63
CA GLY A 30 -15.00 2.32 -5.40
C GLY A 30 -14.64 2.56 -6.88
N PRO A 31 -14.41 1.48 -7.64
CA PRO A 31 -13.88 1.54 -9.01
C PRO A 31 -14.77 2.31 -9.98
N LYS A 32 -16.09 2.30 -9.78
CA LYS A 32 -17.03 3.08 -10.59
C LYS A 32 -16.79 4.59 -10.43
N ALA A 33 -16.64 5.07 -9.20
CA ALA A 33 -16.36 6.47 -8.94
C ALA A 33 -15.01 6.89 -9.53
N LEU A 34 -14.00 6.01 -9.53
CA LEU A 34 -12.72 6.25 -10.21
C LEU A 34 -12.89 6.42 -11.72
N ALA A 35 -13.63 5.50 -12.36
CA ALA A 35 -13.85 5.53 -13.81
C ALA A 35 -14.58 6.81 -14.27
N GLU A 36 -15.41 7.39 -13.41
CA GLU A 36 -16.12 8.64 -13.67
C GLU A 36 -15.24 9.90 -13.50
N LYS A 37 -14.08 9.80 -12.82
CA LYS A 37 -13.17 10.95 -12.65
C LYS A 37 -12.41 11.23 -13.93
N LYS A 38 -12.44 12.49 -14.38
CA LYS A 38 -11.65 12.97 -15.53
C LYS A 38 -10.13 12.96 -15.30
N ARG A 39 -9.68 13.01 -14.04
CA ARG A 39 -8.26 13.04 -13.65
C ARG A 39 -8.07 12.30 -12.32
N LEU A 40 -7.10 11.39 -12.27
CA LEU A 40 -6.76 10.57 -11.10
C LEU A 40 -5.43 11.02 -10.49
N THR A 41 -5.22 12.33 -10.36
CA THR A 41 -3.94 12.90 -9.86
C THR A 41 -3.61 12.48 -8.43
N TRP A 42 -4.62 12.10 -7.64
CA TRP A 42 -4.46 11.62 -6.27
C TRP A 42 -4.12 10.12 -6.18
N ALA A 43 -4.36 9.32 -7.23
CA ALA A 43 -4.22 7.86 -7.14
C ALA A 43 -2.76 7.43 -6.95
N GLY A 44 -1.82 8.10 -7.63
CA GLY A 44 -0.38 7.87 -7.44
C GLY A 44 0.05 8.15 -6.00
N SER A 45 -0.34 9.29 -5.43
CA SER A 45 -0.02 9.64 -4.04
C SER A 45 -0.58 8.64 -3.03
N LEU A 46 -1.80 8.13 -3.27
CA LEU A 46 -2.39 7.10 -2.41
C LEU A 46 -1.68 5.75 -2.55
N MET A 47 -1.18 5.41 -3.74
CA MET A 47 -0.36 4.22 -3.92
C MET A 47 0.97 4.35 -3.16
N THR A 48 1.67 5.48 -3.29
CA THR A 48 2.90 5.74 -2.53
C THR A 48 2.66 5.67 -1.01
N ALA A 49 1.54 6.23 -0.53
CA ALA A 49 1.15 6.13 0.86
C ALA A 49 0.86 4.68 1.29
N ALA A 50 0.22 3.86 0.43
CA ALA A 50 0.01 2.44 0.70
C ALA A 50 1.33 1.68 0.83
N TYR A 51 2.31 1.95 -0.05
CA TYR A 51 3.68 1.42 0.09
C TYR A 51 4.30 1.83 1.41
N ALA A 52 4.31 3.13 1.74
CA ALA A 52 4.93 3.62 2.97
C ALA A 52 4.33 2.97 4.23
N VAL A 53 3.00 2.84 4.30
CA VAL A 53 2.32 2.20 5.43
C VAL A 53 2.67 0.72 5.53
N VAL A 54 2.62 -0.03 4.44
CA VAL A 54 2.91 -1.48 4.47
C VAL A 54 4.39 -1.74 4.79
N LEU A 55 5.31 -0.98 4.20
CA LEU A 55 6.74 -1.11 4.50
C LEU A 55 7.05 -0.80 5.97
N ALA A 56 6.38 0.20 6.56
CA ALA A 56 6.56 0.53 7.97
C ALA A 56 5.96 -0.52 8.91
N GLN A 57 4.73 -0.98 8.65
CA GLN A 57 3.99 -1.84 9.57
C GLN A 57 4.33 -3.32 9.41
N GLU A 58 4.38 -3.80 8.18
CA GLU A 58 4.52 -5.23 7.85
C GLU A 58 5.96 -5.58 7.47
N GLY A 59 6.64 -4.66 6.77
CA GLY A 59 8.05 -4.79 6.41
C GLY A 59 9.02 -4.38 7.52
N MET A 60 8.52 -3.76 8.60
CA MET A 60 9.32 -3.21 9.71
C MET A 60 10.48 -2.30 9.25
N LYS A 61 10.34 -1.64 8.10
CA LYS A 61 11.34 -0.70 7.58
C LYS A 61 11.26 0.62 8.34
N GLY A 62 12.41 1.21 8.63
CA GLY A 62 12.51 2.56 9.19
C GLY A 62 12.21 3.66 8.15
N GLU A 63 11.88 4.86 8.61
CA GLU A 63 11.46 5.98 7.76
C GLU A 63 12.53 6.37 6.71
N GLU A 64 13.81 6.40 7.08
CA GLU A 64 14.92 6.71 6.15
C GLU A 64 15.02 5.69 5.01
N ALA A 65 14.80 4.40 5.31
CA ALA A 65 14.85 3.34 4.31
C ALA A 65 13.66 3.45 3.35
N ILE A 66 12.48 3.76 3.88
CA ILE A 66 11.26 3.98 3.08
C ILE A 66 11.42 5.19 2.16
N ALA A 67 11.95 6.30 2.68
CA ALA A 67 12.19 7.50 1.87
C ALA A 67 13.15 7.22 0.72
N LYS A 68 14.26 6.52 0.98
CA LYS A 68 15.23 6.11 -0.05
C LYS A 68 14.62 5.24 -1.15
N GLU A 69 13.63 4.42 -0.81
CA GLU A 69 12.96 3.50 -1.73
C GLU A 69 11.89 4.18 -2.58
N LEU A 70 11.11 5.09 -1.98
CA LEU A 70 9.97 5.73 -2.63
C LEU A 70 10.31 7.07 -3.31
N GLY A 71 11.50 7.64 -3.04
CA GLY A 71 11.98 8.89 -3.62
C GLY A 71 11.88 10.07 -2.68
#